data_AF-A0A0W1ADI7-F1
#
_entry.id   AF-A0A0W1ADI7-F1
#
_cell.length_a   1.000
_cell.length_b   1.000
_cell.length_c   1.000
_cell.angle_alpha   90.00
_cell.angle_beta   90.00
_cell.angle_gamma   90.00
#
_symmetry.space_group_name_H-M   'P 1'
#
loop_
_entity.id
_entity.type
_entity.pdbx_description
1 polymer ?
#
loop_
_entity_poly.entity_id
_entity_poly.type
_entity_poly.pdbx_seq_one_letter_code
_entity_poly.pdbx_strand_id
1 'polypeptide(L)'
;MGFVPILISEHKRMFLSMEELQKQIQLAKAKLSIEIESWLQSQDELTEKEKSHWRDVFSAANRTEMGRLIQEKGLPLFLITSLISEKVNLPNRLDQEDIEVPLESPVVPQQDNQILRTVYQRSSTNTSETVSQICELVNIMECLHQLEELSETVESNIDFSSITLAYKMAKNVNKEWQHAAKGRETVLYYSNRLETALQQHQFAKEECNGNLAVYQGQVEARILQFKETLHYFADCLTSSYGHVQDNRNWIARLLFAPISWHQMLKGVAIHSFNATAVVNPNVNSIQINPNYIQAMVEQYARIMRFPVDDFQSKINSRLNDSERQQIIAKENIQSMKSTLDTLSQVYSHPRLSPLLLPTRNLTMFGFFRGVVAAFGHNDFYSRFLAPTVQTEHDTPDENLNDHEFRQ
;
A
#
# COMPACT_ATOMS: atom_id res chain seq x y z
N MET A 1 -42.11 41.52 18.37
CA MET A 1 -42.10 40.19 17.74
C MET A 1 -41.49 40.39 16.35
N GLY A 2 -40.36 39.83 15.95
CA GLY A 2 -39.63 38.67 16.42
C GLY A 2 -39.23 37.85 15.19
N PHE A 3 -37.95 37.48 15.10
CA PHE A 3 -37.30 36.53 14.18
C PHE A 3 -36.95 37.05 12.77
N VAL A 4 -35.70 37.53 12.57
CA VAL A 4 -34.44 36.79 12.30
C VAL A 4 -34.41 36.24 10.87
N PRO A 5 -33.64 36.85 9.94
CA PRO A 5 -33.20 36.13 8.76
C PRO A 5 -32.19 35.08 9.22
N ILE A 6 -32.49 33.82 8.93
CA ILE A 6 -31.58 32.69 9.10
C ILE A 6 -30.31 33.02 8.32
N LEU A 7 -29.25 33.37 9.07
CA LEU A 7 -27.87 33.20 8.65
C LEU A 7 -27.72 31.73 8.25
N ILE A 8 -27.78 31.46 6.95
CA ILE A 8 -27.22 30.22 6.42
C ILE A 8 -25.72 30.37 6.68
N SER A 9 -25.27 29.77 7.78
CA SER A 9 -23.86 29.70 8.12
C SER A 9 -23.13 29.06 6.95
N GLU A 10 -22.24 29.80 6.31
CA GLU A 10 -21.17 29.24 5.48
C GLU A 10 -20.19 28.49 6.40
N HIS A 11 -20.63 27.38 6.98
CA HIS A 11 -19.74 26.32 7.39
C HIS A 11 -19.25 25.64 6.12
N LYS A 12 -18.27 26.28 5.45
CA LYS A 12 -17.57 25.69 4.33
C LYS A 12 -16.88 24.43 4.85
N ARG A 13 -17.44 23.28 4.46
CA ARG A 13 -17.07 21.95 4.94
C ARG A 13 -15.59 21.68 4.63
N MET A 14 -14.94 20.97 5.55
CA MET A 14 -13.69 20.27 5.28
C MET A 14 -13.88 19.33 4.08
N PHE A 15 -12.85 19.15 3.26
CA PHE A 15 -12.92 18.32 2.05
C PHE A 15 -13.39 16.89 2.36
N LEU A 16 -14.18 16.31 1.45
CA LEU A 16 -14.79 14.99 1.58
C LEU A 16 -14.12 13.95 0.68
N SER A 17 -13.37 14.39 -0.33
CA SER A 17 -12.67 13.53 -1.29
C SER A 17 -11.27 14.06 -1.61
N MET A 18 -10.42 13.21 -2.20
CA MET A 18 -9.09 13.61 -2.64
C MET A 18 -9.14 14.67 -3.75
N GLU A 19 -10.12 14.56 -4.65
CA GLU A 19 -10.35 15.55 -5.72
C GLU A 19 -10.71 16.93 -5.18
N GLU A 20 -11.48 16.99 -4.08
CA GLU A 20 -11.81 18.26 -3.43
C GLU A 20 -10.59 18.90 -2.79
N LEU A 21 -9.71 18.11 -2.15
CA LEU A 21 -8.45 18.59 -1.61
C LEU A 21 -7.53 19.12 -2.72
N GLN A 22 -7.40 18.38 -3.83
CA GLN A 22 -6.65 18.80 -5.01
C GLN A 22 -7.16 20.13 -5.56
N LYS A 23 -8.46 20.26 -5.76
CA LYS A 23 -9.08 21.51 -6.23
C LYS A 23 -8.81 22.65 -5.25
N GLN A 24 -8.88 22.40 -3.95
CA GLN A 24 -8.58 23.42 -2.94
C GLN A 24 -7.13 23.90 -3.02
N ILE A 25 -6.17 22.99 -3.15
CA ILE A 25 -4.75 23.30 -3.31
C ILE A 25 -4.52 24.08 -4.61
N GLN A 26 -5.10 23.64 -5.73
CA GLN A 26 -4.99 24.30 -7.03
C GLN A 26 -5.56 25.73 -7.01
N LEU A 27 -6.70 25.92 -6.34
CA LEU A 27 -7.28 27.25 -6.14
C LEU A 27 -6.35 28.15 -5.30
N ALA A 28 -5.74 27.60 -4.24
CA ALA A 28 -4.78 28.34 -3.43
C ALA A 28 -3.53 28.74 -4.24
N LYS A 29 -2.97 27.82 -5.05
CA LYS A 29 -1.85 28.07 -5.96
C LYS A 29 -2.16 29.16 -7.00
N ALA A 30 -3.30 29.03 -7.68
CA ALA A 30 -3.72 29.99 -8.70
C ALA A 30 -3.94 31.38 -8.09
N LYS A 31 -4.56 31.44 -6.90
CA LYS A 31 -4.78 32.70 -6.19
C LYS A 31 -3.46 33.33 -5.73
N LEU A 32 -2.55 32.53 -5.16
CA LEU A 32 -1.22 32.99 -4.76
C LEU A 32 -0.46 33.54 -5.98
N SER A 33 -0.47 32.84 -7.11
CA SER A 33 0.23 33.28 -8.33
C SER A 33 -0.24 34.65 -8.82
N ILE A 34 -1.56 34.87 -8.86
CA ILE A 34 -2.15 36.16 -9.28
C ILE A 34 -1.81 37.29 -8.30
N GLU A 35 -1.89 37.02 -6.99
CA GLU A 35 -1.60 38.02 -5.96
C GLU A 35 -0.10 38.36 -5.92
N ILE A 36 0.78 37.36 -6.12
CA ILE A 36 2.22 37.57 -6.25
C ILE A 36 2.52 38.42 -7.47
N GLU A 37 1.88 38.16 -8.61
CA GLU A 37 2.09 38.97 -9.81
C GLU A 37 1.74 40.45 -9.55
N SER A 38 0.58 40.70 -8.93
CA SER A 38 0.16 42.06 -8.53
C SER A 38 1.17 42.70 -7.56
N TRP A 39 1.63 41.94 -6.56
CA TRP A 39 2.61 42.40 -5.60
C TRP A 39 3.97 42.70 -6.24
N LEU A 40 4.48 41.85 -7.15
CA LEU A 40 5.73 42.07 -7.88
C LEU A 40 5.69 43.37 -8.70
N GLN A 41 4.54 43.71 -9.29
CA GLN A 41 4.37 44.96 -10.03
C GLN A 41 4.49 46.20 -9.13
N SER A 42 4.11 46.09 -7.86
CA SER A 42 4.24 47.15 -6.86
C SER A 42 5.64 47.32 -6.27
N GLN A 43 6.60 46.46 -6.64
CA GLN A 43 7.98 46.54 -6.17
C GLN A 43 8.82 47.39 -7.13
N ASP A 44 9.27 48.56 -6.67
CA ASP A 44 10.14 49.45 -7.45
C ASP A 44 11.60 49.00 -7.47
N GLU A 45 12.02 48.17 -6.51
CA GLU A 45 13.41 47.70 -6.36
C GLU A 45 13.83 46.69 -7.45
N LEU A 46 12.87 46.04 -8.08
CA LEU A 46 13.11 45.00 -9.08
C LEU A 46 13.04 45.57 -10.50
N THR A 47 13.98 45.16 -11.35
CA THR A 47 13.89 45.45 -12.79
C THR A 47 12.74 44.66 -13.42
N GLU A 48 12.17 45.15 -14.52
CA GLU A 48 11.12 44.43 -15.26
C GLU A 48 11.56 43.04 -15.72
N LYS A 49 12.86 42.85 -16.00
CA LYS A 49 13.43 41.54 -16.32
C LYS A 49 13.35 40.58 -15.14
N GLU A 50 13.74 41.03 -13.94
CA GLU A 50 13.66 40.23 -12.72
C GLU A 50 12.20 39.91 -12.37
N LYS A 51 11.30 40.88 -12.47
CA LYS A 51 9.85 40.66 -12.27
C LYS A 51 9.32 39.58 -13.22
N SER A 52 9.73 39.60 -14.49
CA SER A 52 9.35 38.57 -15.46
C SER A 52 9.92 37.20 -15.08
N HIS A 53 11.17 37.12 -14.65
CA HIS A 53 11.77 35.84 -14.22
C HIS A 53 11.05 35.25 -13.00
N TRP A 54 10.71 36.08 -12.01
CA TRP A 54 9.94 35.65 -10.84
C TRP A 54 8.54 35.21 -11.22
N ARG A 55 7.87 35.93 -12.14
CA ARG A 55 6.56 35.52 -12.67
C ARG A 55 6.62 34.13 -13.30
N ASP A 56 7.64 33.87 -14.13
CA ASP A 56 7.84 32.54 -14.75
C ASP A 56 7.93 31.45 -13.67
N VAL A 57 8.73 31.68 -12.62
CA VAL A 57 8.91 30.74 -11.49
C VAL A 57 7.60 30.48 -10.75
N PHE A 58 6.83 31.52 -10.40
CA PHE A 58 5.56 31.36 -9.70
C PHE A 58 4.45 30.78 -10.58
N SER A 59 4.62 30.79 -11.90
CA SER A 59 3.72 30.16 -12.87
C SER A 59 4.05 28.71 -13.20
N ALA A 60 5.11 28.15 -12.61
CA ALA A 60 5.52 26.76 -12.84
C ALA A 60 4.38 25.78 -12.52
N ALA A 61 4.26 24.72 -13.33
CA ALA A 61 3.19 23.73 -13.13
C ALA A 61 3.46 22.87 -11.88
N ASN A 62 4.71 22.49 -11.67
CA ASN A 62 5.15 21.60 -10.59
C ASN A 62 6.48 22.06 -9.96
N ARG A 63 6.83 21.41 -8.85
CA ARG A 63 8.05 21.67 -8.07
C ARG A 63 9.33 21.53 -8.89
N THR A 64 9.42 20.50 -9.72
CA THR A 64 10.61 20.23 -10.56
C THR A 64 10.82 21.36 -11.58
N GLU A 65 9.75 21.81 -12.22
CA GLU A 65 9.79 22.93 -13.15
C GLU A 65 10.16 24.24 -12.45
N MET A 66 9.62 24.51 -11.26
CA MET A 66 9.96 25.68 -10.47
C MET A 66 11.46 25.72 -10.15
N GLY A 67 12.01 24.59 -9.68
CA GLY A 67 13.45 24.47 -9.39
C GLY A 67 14.33 24.67 -10.63
N ARG A 68 13.92 24.10 -11.78
CA ARG A 68 14.61 24.29 -13.07
C ARG A 68 14.61 25.77 -13.49
N LEU A 69 13.48 26.45 -13.39
CA LEU A 69 13.36 27.87 -13.76
C LEU A 69 14.20 28.78 -12.85
N ILE A 70 14.26 28.49 -11.55
CA ILE A 70 15.12 29.24 -10.60
C ILE A 70 16.58 29.18 -11.03
N GLN A 71 17.06 28.00 -11.43
CA GLN A 71 18.43 27.79 -11.90
C GLN A 71 18.70 28.42 -13.27
N GLU A 72 17.85 28.16 -14.26
CA GLU A 72 18.01 28.67 -15.62
C GLU A 72 18.02 30.20 -15.68
N LYS A 73 17.23 30.84 -14.82
CA LYS A 73 17.14 32.30 -14.74
C LYS A 73 18.21 32.92 -13.84
N GLY A 74 19.06 32.12 -13.20
CA GLY A 74 20.14 32.58 -12.33
C GLY A 74 19.66 33.34 -11.10
N LEU A 75 18.53 32.93 -10.51
CA LEU A 75 17.94 33.62 -9.37
C LEU A 75 18.70 33.30 -8.08
N PRO A 76 18.76 34.23 -7.10
CA PRO A 76 19.63 34.13 -5.92
C PRO A 76 19.08 33.18 -4.83
N LEU A 77 18.49 32.06 -5.23
CA LEU A 77 17.95 31.03 -4.34
C LEU A 77 18.60 29.69 -4.63
N PHE A 78 18.87 28.92 -3.58
CA PHE A 78 19.34 27.55 -3.66
C PHE A 78 18.46 26.62 -2.82
N LEU A 79 18.28 25.40 -3.31
CA LEU A 79 17.45 24.38 -2.68
C LEU A 79 18.27 23.61 -1.64
N ILE A 80 17.78 23.56 -0.41
CA ILE A 80 18.33 22.71 0.65
C ILE A 80 17.34 21.59 0.94
N THR A 81 17.86 20.37 1.03
CA THR A 81 17.10 19.22 1.53
C THR A 81 17.61 18.86 2.91
N SER A 82 16.78 18.94 3.95
CA SER A 82 17.14 18.61 5.32
C SER A 82 16.20 17.57 5.93
N LEU A 83 16.70 16.79 6.90
CA LEU A 83 15.85 15.89 7.69
C LEU A 83 14.99 16.69 8.66
N ILE A 84 13.73 16.29 8.84
CA ILE A 84 12.78 17.00 9.72
C ILE A 84 13.23 17.05 11.19
N SER A 85 13.99 16.05 11.66
CA SER A 85 14.52 16.02 13.03
C SER A 85 15.67 16.99 13.28
N GLU A 86 16.30 17.52 12.24
CA GLU A 86 17.26 18.59 12.40
C GLU A 86 16.49 19.90 12.48
N LYS A 87 16.43 20.50 13.69
CA LYS A 87 16.24 21.95 13.76
C LYS A 87 17.29 22.54 12.82
N VAL A 88 16.85 23.17 11.74
CA VAL A 88 17.71 23.90 10.80
C VAL A 88 18.35 25.07 11.57
N ASN A 89 19.36 24.75 12.37
CA ASN A 89 20.38 25.67 12.85
C ASN A 89 21.52 25.56 11.84
N LEU A 90 21.26 26.02 10.61
CA LEU A 90 22.30 26.07 9.58
C LEU A 90 22.91 27.48 9.58
N PRO A 91 24.25 27.58 9.47
CA PRO A 91 24.98 28.82 9.65
C PRO A 91 24.62 29.84 8.58
N ASN A 92 24.54 31.12 8.96
CA ASN A 92 24.30 32.28 8.06
C ASN A 92 25.36 32.48 6.96
N ARG A 93 26.28 31.53 6.76
CA ARG A 93 27.38 31.56 5.80
C ARG A 93 27.58 30.18 5.21
N LEU A 94 27.09 30.01 3.98
CA LEU A 94 27.72 29.12 3.03
C LEU A 94 28.45 30.04 2.05
N ASP A 95 29.77 30.04 2.15
CA ASP A 95 30.64 30.70 1.18
C ASP A 95 30.56 29.90 -0.14
N GLN A 96 30.50 30.63 -1.25
CA GLN A 96 30.02 30.18 -2.58
C GLN A 96 30.89 29.15 -3.33
N GLU A 97 31.85 28.47 -2.70
CA GLU A 97 32.81 27.64 -3.45
C GLU A 97 32.55 26.12 -3.46
N ASP A 98 31.60 25.57 -2.70
CA ASP A 98 31.51 24.09 -2.54
C ASP A 98 30.10 23.46 -2.62
N ILE A 99 29.14 24.01 -3.39
CA ILE A 99 27.83 23.35 -3.56
C ILE A 99 27.32 23.41 -5.01
N GLU A 100 27.92 22.60 -5.89
CA GLU A 100 27.18 21.98 -6.98
C GLU A 100 26.51 20.72 -6.40
N VAL A 101 25.25 20.82 -5.96
CA VAL A 101 24.42 19.62 -5.76
C VAL A 101 23.63 19.42 -7.05
N PRO A 102 23.94 18.39 -7.84
CA PRO A 102 23.17 18.07 -9.04
C PRO A 102 21.72 17.79 -8.65
N LEU A 103 20.79 18.15 -9.54
CA LEU A 103 19.35 17.86 -9.42
C LEU A 103 19.00 16.37 -9.40
N GLU A 104 19.98 15.48 -9.46
CA GLU A 104 19.77 14.05 -9.25
C GLU A 104 19.78 13.79 -7.75
N SER A 105 18.58 13.77 -7.17
CA SER A 105 18.34 13.14 -5.88
C SER A 105 19.05 11.78 -5.89
N PRO A 106 20.09 11.55 -5.08
CA PRO A 106 20.61 10.20 -4.96
C PRO A 106 19.44 9.35 -4.48
N VAL A 107 19.18 8.26 -5.19
CA VAL A 107 18.38 7.14 -4.70
C VAL A 107 19.15 6.57 -3.50
N VAL A 108 19.13 7.29 -2.38
CA VAL A 108 19.62 6.78 -1.11
C VAL A 108 18.62 5.71 -0.72
N PRO A 109 19.06 4.47 -0.44
CA PRO A 109 18.15 3.46 0.06
C PRO A 109 17.50 4.03 1.33
N GLN A 110 16.19 4.24 1.25
CA GLN A 110 15.36 4.76 2.33
C GLN A 110 15.61 3.89 3.56
N GLN A 111 16.43 4.39 4.49
CA GLN A 111 16.40 3.87 5.85
C GLN A 111 15.05 4.27 6.43
N ASP A 112 14.37 3.29 7.02
CA ASP A 112 13.03 3.42 7.56
C ASP A 112 12.84 4.74 8.34
N ASN A 113 11.85 5.52 7.92
CA ASN A 113 11.30 6.73 8.59
C ASN A 113 12.07 8.05 8.49
N GLN A 114 12.97 8.24 7.52
CA GLN A 114 13.56 9.56 7.27
C GLN A 114 12.71 10.39 6.30
N ILE A 115 11.98 11.38 6.81
CA ILE A 115 11.25 12.34 5.97
C ILE A 115 12.15 13.54 5.68
N LEU A 116 12.30 13.82 4.39
CA LEU A 116 13.06 14.95 3.86
C LEU A 116 12.14 16.16 3.68
N ARG A 117 12.64 17.34 4.05
CA ARG A 117 12.03 18.64 3.79
C ARG A 117 12.90 19.40 2.79
N THR A 118 12.28 19.95 1.75
CA THR A 118 12.95 20.88 0.84
C THR A 118 12.60 22.33 1.18
N VAL A 119 13.62 23.18 1.27
CA VAL A 119 13.50 24.60 1.59
C VAL A 119 14.44 25.38 0.70
N TYR A 120 13.94 26.43 0.04
CA TYR A 120 14.77 27.39 -0.65
C TYR A 120 15.38 28.39 0.35
N GLN A 121 16.67 28.62 0.22
CA GLN A 121 17.42 29.64 0.96
C GLN A 121 18.06 30.66 0.02
N ARG A 122 18.32 31.85 0.56
CA ARG A 122 18.89 32.98 -0.19
C ARG A 122 20.40 32.89 -0.19
N SER A 123 21.04 33.28 -1.30
CA SER A 123 22.48 33.53 -1.33
C SER A 123 22.87 34.60 -0.30
N SER A 124 23.96 34.35 0.44
CA SER A 124 24.41 35.12 1.61
C SER A 124 24.94 36.54 1.28
N THR A 125 25.05 36.89 0.00
CA THR A 125 25.60 38.16 -0.46
C THR A 125 24.53 39.25 -0.56
N ASN A 126 24.47 40.17 0.43
CA ASN A 126 23.69 41.44 0.43
C ASN A 126 22.37 41.40 -0.38
N THR A 127 21.44 40.51 -0.01
CA THR A 127 20.13 40.41 -0.67
C THR A 127 19.14 41.42 -0.08
N SER A 128 18.37 42.09 -0.93
CA SER A 128 17.34 43.05 -0.52
C SER A 128 16.22 42.41 0.32
N GLU A 129 15.46 43.24 1.04
CA GLU A 129 14.28 42.80 1.78
C GLU A 129 13.23 42.20 0.83
N THR A 130 13.12 42.72 -0.40
CA THR A 130 12.24 42.15 -1.44
C THR A 130 12.64 40.73 -1.84
N VAL A 131 13.94 40.44 -2.02
CA VAL A 131 14.41 39.06 -2.28
C VAL A 131 14.11 38.15 -1.08
N SER A 132 14.12 38.73 0.12
CA SER A 132 13.78 38.01 1.35
C SER A 132 12.32 37.55 1.39
N GLN A 133 11.43 38.46 1.02
CA GLN A 133 10.00 38.22 0.88
C GLN A 133 9.70 37.25 -0.28
N ILE A 134 10.41 37.36 -1.41
CA ILE A 134 10.26 36.42 -2.53
C ILE A 134 10.66 35.00 -2.13
N CYS A 135 11.77 34.83 -1.41
CA CYS A 135 12.20 33.51 -0.92
C CYS A 135 11.12 32.84 -0.07
N GLU A 136 10.44 33.62 0.77
CA GLU A 136 9.33 33.14 1.59
C GLU A 136 8.13 32.72 0.74
N LEU A 137 7.76 33.52 -0.27
CA LEU A 137 6.69 33.18 -1.22
C LEU A 137 7.02 31.92 -2.03
N VAL A 138 8.28 31.73 -2.43
CA VAL A 138 8.74 30.51 -3.12
C VAL A 138 8.58 29.29 -2.21
N ASN A 139 8.93 29.41 -0.93
CA ASN A 139 8.73 28.32 0.03
C ASN A 139 7.24 27.99 0.28
N ILE A 140 6.37 29.01 0.30
CA ILE A 140 4.91 28.81 0.37
C ILE A 140 4.40 28.06 -0.88
N MET A 141 4.87 28.45 -2.07
CA MET A 141 4.50 27.80 -3.33
C MET A 141 5.04 26.36 -3.42
N GLU A 142 6.29 26.13 -3.00
CA GLU A 142 6.91 24.80 -2.88
C GLU A 142 6.06 23.87 -2.02
N CYS A 143 5.60 24.34 -0.85
CA CYS A 143 4.72 23.56 0.01
C CYS A 143 3.40 23.21 -0.69
N LEU A 144 2.81 24.15 -1.43
CA LEU A 144 1.58 23.90 -2.17
C LEU A 144 1.77 22.88 -3.30
N HIS A 145 2.89 22.94 -4.04
CA HIS A 145 3.25 21.91 -5.02
C HIS A 145 3.44 20.55 -4.36
N GLN A 146 4.14 20.49 -3.24
CA GLN A 146 4.36 19.23 -2.53
C GLN A 146 3.04 18.64 -2.00
N LEU A 147 2.14 19.46 -1.46
CA LEU A 147 0.81 18.99 -1.02
C LEU A 147 -0.03 18.47 -2.19
N GLU A 148 0.08 19.09 -3.38
CA GLU A 148 -0.56 18.61 -4.60
C GLU A 148 0.02 17.27 -5.04
N GLU A 149 1.35 17.14 -5.14
CA GLU A 149 2.02 15.88 -5.46
C GLU A 149 1.61 14.78 -4.47
N LEU A 150 1.57 15.08 -3.16
CA LEU A 150 1.15 14.12 -2.14
C LEU A 150 -0.32 13.71 -2.23
N SER A 151 -1.17 14.48 -2.91
CA SER A 151 -2.57 14.13 -3.11
C SER A 151 -2.81 13.18 -4.30
N GLU A 152 -1.81 12.90 -5.12
CA GLU A 152 -1.92 11.94 -6.23
C GLU A 152 -2.13 10.50 -5.75
N THR A 153 -2.73 9.67 -6.60
CA THR A 153 -3.03 8.27 -6.27
C THR A 153 -1.76 7.42 -6.12
N VAL A 154 -1.66 6.63 -5.05
CA VAL A 154 -0.61 5.61 -4.91
C VAL A 154 -1.03 4.36 -5.67
N GLU A 155 -0.26 3.96 -6.67
CA GLU A 155 -0.49 2.71 -7.39
C GLU A 155 -0.29 1.50 -6.46
N SER A 156 -1.29 0.61 -6.42
CA SER A 156 -1.22 -0.62 -5.65
C SER A 156 -0.67 -1.76 -6.51
N ASN A 157 0.49 -2.32 -6.14
CA ASN A 157 1.08 -3.47 -6.82
C ASN A 157 0.57 -4.82 -6.29
N ILE A 158 -0.66 -4.87 -5.78
CA ILE A 158 -1.24 -6.09 -5.18
C ILE A 158 -1.91 -6.92 -6.29
N ASP A 159 -1.27 -8.03 -6.68
CA ASP A 159 -1.85 -9.02 -7.58
C ASP A 159 -2.61 -10.12 -6.82
N PHE A 160 -3.75 -10.52 -7.36
CA PHE A 160 -4.61 -11.59 -6.84
C PHE A 160 -4.53 -12.89 -7.67
N SER A 161 -3.70 -12.93 -8.71
CA SER A 161 -3.56 -14.06 -9.62
C SER A 161 -3.14 -15.34 -8.87
N SER A 162 -2.14 -15.24 -7.99
CA SER A 162 -1.62 -16.34 -7.15
C SER A 162 -2.69 -16.95 -6.25
N ILE A 163 -3.49 -16.13 -5.55
CA ILE A 163 -4.60 -16.62 -4.69
C ILE A 163 -5.69 -17.27 -5.55
N THR A 164 -5.99 -16.67 -6.70
CA THR A 164 -7.00 -17.18 -7.62
C THR A 164 -6.60 -18.54 -8.19
N LEU A 165 -5.31 -18.75 -8.46
CA LEU A 165 -4.75 -20.02 -8.90
C LEU A 165 -4.89 -21.09 -7.81
N ALA A 166 -4.51 -20.79 -6.57
CA ALA A 166 -4.63 -21.70 -5.44
C ALA A 166 -6.09 -22.15 -5.21
N TYR A 167 -7.04 -21.20 -5.27
CA TYR A 167 -8.47 -21.48 -5.19
C TYR A 167 -8.92 -22.43 -6.32
N LYS A 168 -8.51 -22.16 -7.56
CA LYS A 168 -8.87 -23.00 -8.72
C LYS A 168 -8.30 -24.41 -8.59
N MET A 169 -7.06 -24.57 -8.14
CA MET A 169 -6.45 -25.89 -7.90
C MET A 169 -7.27 -26.70 -6.90
N ALA A 170 -7.58 -26.12 -5.73
CA ALA A 170 -8.35 -26.80 -4.69
C ALA A 170 -9.79 -27.15 -5.15
N LYS A 171 -10.45 -26.21 -5.85
CA LYS A 171 -11.79 -26.42 -6.41
C LYS A 171 -11.81 -27.52 -7.46
N ASN A 172 -10.79 -27.59 -8.32
CA ASN A 172 -10.69 -28.62 -9.35
C ASN A 172 -10.49 -30.01 -8.73
N VAL A 173 -9.66 -30.12 -7.68
CA VAL A 173 -9.54 -31.37 -6.91
C VAL A 173 -10.91 -31.83 -6.41
N ASN A 174 -11.69 -30.94 -5.79
CA ASN A 174 -13.04 -31.28 -5.30
C ASN A 174 -14.00 -31.72 -6.40
N LYS A 175 -14.00 -31.03 -7.54
CA LYS A 175 -14.89 -31.35 -8.67
C LYS A 175 -14.53 -32.69 -9.30
N GLU A 176 -13.26 -32.92 -9.58
CA GLU A 176 -12.80 -34.13 -10.25
C GLU A 176 -12.91 -35.36 -9.32
N TRP A 177 -12.71 -35.15 -8.00
CA TRP A 177 -12.82 -36.21 -6.99
C TRP A 177 -14.19 -36.92 -7.00
N GLN A 178 -15.27 -36.18 -7.24
CA GLN A 178 -16.63 -36.73 -7.27
C GLN A 178 -16.82 -37.79 -8.37
N HIS A 179 -16.02 -37.73 -9.43
CA HIS A 179 -16.12 -38.60 -10.60
C HIS A 179 -14.95 -39.59 -10.70
N ALA A 180 -13.96 -39.51 -9.80
CA ALA A 180 -12.77 -40.33 -9.85
C ALA A 180 -13.04 -41.77 -9.40
N ALA A 181 -12.37 -42.72 -10.05
CA ALA A 181 -12.40 -44.12 -9.62
C ALA A 181 -11.76 -44.27 -8.23
N LYS A 182 -12.46 -44.92 -7.31
CA LYS A 182 -12.03 -45.04 -5.91
C LYS A 182 -10.90 -46.07 -5.80
N GLY A 183 -9.70 -45.62 -5.42
CA GLY A 183 -8.58 -46.52 -5.13
C GLY A 183 -7.34 -45.85 -4.58
N ARG A 184 -6.36 -46.66 -4.13
CA ARG A 184 -5.14 -46.18 -3.45
C ARG A 184 -4.31 -45.23 -4.32
N GLU A 185 -4.14 -45.55 -5.61
CA GLU A 185 -3.41 -44.71 -6.56
C GLU A 185 -4.12 -43.37 -6.77
N THR A 186 -5.45 -43.38 -6.87
CA THR A 186 -6.27 -42.16 -6.97
C THR A 186 -6.13 -41.29 -5.73
N VAL A 187 -6.20 -41.88 -4.53
CA VAL A 187 -5.98 -41.16 -3.26
C VAL A 187 -4.60 -40.51 -3.27
N LEU A 188 -3.54 -41.25 -3.61
CA LEU A 188 -2.18 -40.73 -3.67
C LEU A 188 -2.03 -39.57 -4.67
N TYR A 189 -2.59 -39.72 -5.87
CA TYR A 189 -2.56 -38.69 -6.91
C TYR A 189 -3.24 -37.38 -6.46
N TYR A 190 -4.45 -37.46 -5.91
CA TYR A 190 -5.16 -36.27 -5.44
C TYR A 190 -4.57 -35.70 -4.14
N SER A 191 -3.97 -36.53 -3.28
CA SER A 191 -3.18 -36.07 -2.13
C SER A 191 -2.01 -35.18 -2.58
N ASN A 192 -1.23 -35.62 -3.57
CA ASN A 192 -0.10 -34.84 -4.08
C ASN A 192 -0.55 -33.52 -4.72
N ARG A 193 -1.65 -33.54 -5.50
CA ARG A 193 -2.23 -32.31 -6.08
C ARG A 193 -2.76 -31.34 -5.03
N LEU A 194 -3.39 -31.87 -3.98
CA LEU A 194 -3.83 -31.04 -2.86
C LEU A 194 -2.63 -30.43 -2.12
N GLU A 195 -1.53 -31.17 -1.96
CA GLU A 195 -0.30 -30.64 -1.38
C GLU A 195 0.30 -29.50 -2.21
N THR A 196 0.32 -29.62 -3.55
CA THR A 196 0.71 -28.52 -4.44
C THR A 196 -0.21 -27.30 -4.27
N ALA A 197 -1.52 -27.52 -4.15
CA ALA A 197 -2.48 -26.43 -3.93
C ALA A 197 -2.28 -25.74 -2.56
N LEU A 198 -1.93 -26.50 -1.53
CA LEU A 198 -1.61 -25.98 -0.19
C LEU A 198 -0.32 -25.14 -0.21
N GLN A 199 0.73 -25.63 -0.89
CA GLN A 199 1.98 -24.88 -1.08
C GLN A 199 1.73 -23.57 -1.84
N GLN A 200 0.97 -23.62 -2.94
CA GLN A 200 0.62 -22.43 -3.71
C GLN A 200 -0.20 -21.42 -2.90
N HIS A 201 -1.09 -21.91 -2.04
CA HIS A 201 -1.88 -21.05 -1.14
C HIS A 201 -1.01 -20.37 -0.10
N GLN A 202 -0.09 -21.10 0.53
CA GLN A 202 0.84 -20.53 1.50
C GLN A 202 1.73 -19.46 0.84
N PHE A 203 2.27 -19.76 -0.34
CA PHE A 203 3.04 -18.80 -1.13
C PHE A 203 2.22 -17.54 -1.45
N ALA A 204 1.01 -17.70 -1.99
CA ALA A 204 0.13 -16.58 -2.35
C ALA A 204 -0.28 -15.74 -1.12
N LYS A 205 -0.46 -16.39 0.04
CA LYS A 205 -0.74 -15.71 1.31
C LYS A 205 0.44 -14.85 1.75
N GLU A 206 1.66 -15.39 1.72
CA GLU A 206 2.87 -14.66 2.08
C GLU A 206 3.12 -13.47 1.12
N GLU A 207 2.98 -13.70 -0.19
CA GLU A 207 3.13 -12.69 -1.24
C GLU A 207 2.12 -11.53 -1.07
N CYS A 208 0.82 -11.82 -0.99
CA CYS A 208 -0.20 -10.78 -0.87
C CYS A 208 -0.09 -10.01 0.46
N ASN A 209 0.23 -10.68 1.57
CA ASN A 209 0.43 -10.00 2.85
C ASN A 209 1.70 -9.14 2.85
N GLY A 210 2.78 -9.61 2.22
CA GLY A 210 4.01 -8.83 2.04
C GLY A 210 3.76 -7.57 1.20
N ASN A 211 3.09 -7.72 0.05
CA ASN A 211 2.75 -6.59 -0.82
C ASN A 211 1.80 -5.60 -0.15
N LEU A 212 0.83 -6.10 0.64
CA LEU A 212 -0.06 -5.25 1.43
C LEU A 212 0.71 -4.48 2.51
N ALA A 213 1.65 -5.12 3.21
CA ALA A 213 2.47 -4.46 4.23
C ALA A 213 3.34 -3.35 3.62
N VAL A 214 3.92 -3.58 2.44
CA VAL A 214 4.67 -2.55 1.70
C VAL A 214 3.76 -1.39 1.31
N TYR A 215 2.58 -1.68 0.74
CA TYR A 215 1.61 -0.66 0.36
C TYR A 215 1.12 0.16 1.57
N GLN A 216 0.83 -0.50 2.69
CA GLN A 216 0.47 0.15 3.94
C GLN A 216 1.60 1.05 4.45
N GLY A 217 2.85 0.59 4.40
CA GLY A 217 4.02 1.39 4.75
C GLY A 217 4.15 2.66 3.89
N GLN A 218 3.94 2.54 2.58
CA GLN A 218 3.94 3.68 1.66
C GLN A 218 2.82 4.68 1.97
N VAL A 219 1.61 4.19 2.25
CA VAL A 219 0.47 5.02 2.63
C VAL A 219 0.74 5.78 3.93
N GLU A 220 1.26 5.11 4.97
CA GLU A 220 1.58 5.76 6.24
C GLU A 220 2.72 6.78 6.11
N ALA A 221 3.76 6.47 5.33
CA ALA A 221 4.83 7.43 5.04
C ALA A 221 4.30 8.69 4.34
N ARG A 222 3.38 8.52 3.38
CA ARG A 222 2.75 9.63 2.66
C ARG A 222 1.85 10.47 3.55
N ILE A 223 1.09 9.85 4.45
CA ILE A 223 0.29 10.54 5.48
C ILE A 223 1.18 11.37 6.39
N LEU A 224 2.29 10.80 6.85
CA LEU A 224 3.23 11.49 7.71
C LEU A 224 3.89 12.67 6.98
N GLN A 225 4.30 12.49 5.73
CA GLN A 225 4.86 13.57 4.91
C GLN A 225 3.82 14.69 4.66
N PHE A 226 2.58 14.34 4.35
CA PHE A 226 1.50 15.32 4.18
C PHE A 226 1.27 16.15 5.43
N LYS A 227 1.21 15.49 6.60
CA LYS A 227 1.09 16.16 7.90
C LYS A 227 2.21 17.17 8.13
N GLU A 228 3.45 16.74 7.93
CA GLU A 228 4.62 17.59 8.16
C GLU A 228 4.70 18.77 7.19
N THR A 229 4.42 18.54 5.90
CA THR A 229 4.35 19.62 4.90
C THR A 229 3.22 20.60 5.24
N LEU A 230 2.06 20.13 5.70
CA LEU A 230 0.94 21.01 6.06
C LEU A 230 1.26 21.88 7.30
N HIS A 231 1.92 21.31 8.31
CA HIS A 231 2.40 22.07 9.46
C HIS A 231 3.43 23.11 9.04
N TYR A 232 4.41 22.72 8.24
CA TYR A 232 5.44 23.62 7.74
C TYR A 232 4.84 24.75 6.90
N PHE A 233 3.87 24.45 6.03
CA PHE A 233 3.13 25.44 5.26
C PHE A 233 2.42 26.47 6.16
N ALA A 234 1.75 26.02 7.23
CA ALA A 234 1.10 26.89 8.19
C ALA A 234 2.10 27.78 8.95
N ASP A 235 3.26 27.23 9.32
CA ASP A 235 4.34 27.95 9.98
C ASP A 235 4.97 28.99 9.04
N CYS A 236 5.21 28.64 7.77
CA CYS A 236 5.70 29.56 6.74
C CYS A 236 4.72 30.72 6.54
N LEU A 237 3.43 30.44 6.38
CA LEU A 237 2.41 31.49 6.27
C LEU A 237 2.41 32.42 7.49
N THR A 238 2.52 31.85 8.70
CA THR A 238 2.52 32.61 9.95
C THR A 238 3.76 33.48 10.08
N SER A 239 4.94 32.92 9.80
CA SER A 239 6.22 33.61 9.83
C SER A 239 6.27 34.74 8.80
N SER A 240 5.87 34.45 7.56
CA SER A 240 5.89 35.43 6.46
C SER A 240 4.92 36.57 6.66
N TYR A 241 3.76 36.30 7.24
CA TYR A 241 2.82 37.36 7.58
C TYR A 241 3.42 38.33 8.63
N GLY A 242 4.18 37.80 9.58
CA GLY A 242 4.84 38.59 10.64
C GLY A 242 6.15 39.26 10.22
N HIS A 243 6.73 38.87 9.07
CA HIS A 243 7.98 39.42 8.56
C HIS A 243 7.86 40.93 8.27
N VAL A 244 6.75 41.33 7.64
CA VAL A 244 6.47 42.73 7.33
C VAL A 244 5.66 43.35 8.47
N GLN A 245 6.27 44.26 9.22
CA GLN A 245 5.61 44.97 10.32
C GLN A 245 5.10 46.33 9.88
N ASP A 246 3.84 46.62 10.16
CA ASP A 246 3.29 47.96 10.03
C ASP A 246 3.01 48.58 11.41
N ASN A 247 3.86 49.53 11.79
CA ASN A 247 3.76 50.27 13.06
C ASN A 247 2.81 51.48 12.99
N ARG A 248 2.24 51.80 11.81
CA ARG A 248 1.37 52.97 11.58
C ARG A 248 -0.13 52.60 11.50
N ASN A 249 -0.45 51.35 11.79
CA ASN A 249 -1.59 50.66 11.18
C ASN A 249 -2.97 50.91 11.82
N TRP A 250 -3.06 51.43 13.05
CA TRP A 250 -4.37 51.65 13.69
C TRP A 250 -5.14 52.83 13.08
N ILE A 251 -4.44 53.91 12.72
CA ILE A 251 -5.02 55.04 11.96
C ILE A 251 -5.09 54.68 10.47
N ALA A 252 -4.08 53.97 9.95
CA ALA A 252 -4.02 53.67 8.54
C ALA A 252 -5.10 52.69 8.06
N ARG A 253 -5.53 51.72 8.86
CA ARG A 253 -6.66 50.82 8.48
C ARG A 253 -8.02 51.52 8.35
N LEU A 254 -8.19 52.67 9.00
CA LEU A 254 -9.41 53.47 8.90
C LEU A 254 -9.40 54.37 7.65
N LEU A 255 -8.21 54.66 7.09
CA LEU A 255 -8.01 55.67 6.06
C LEU A 255 -7.35 55.15 4.77
N PHE A 256 -6.71 53.99 4.79
CA PHE A 256 -5.93 53.41 3.71
C PHE A 256 -6.24 51.93 3.51
N ALA A 257 -6.05 51.46 2.27
CA ALA A 257 -6.18 50.06 1.94
C ALA A 257 -5.12 49.22 2.69
N PRO A 258 -5.47 47.99 3.14
CA PRO A 258 -4.50 47.10 3.79
C PRO A 258 -3.31 46.79 2.85
N ILE A 259 -2.11 46.59 3.43
CA ILE A 259 -0.89 46.26 2.67
C ILE A 259 -1.12 45.00 1.83
N SER A 260 -0.74 45.06 0.55
CA SER A 260 -0.90 43.97 -0.42
C SER A 260 -0.27 42.65 0.07
N TRP A 261 0.87 42.71 0.76
CA TRP A 261 1.52 41.57 1.41
C TRP A 261 0.60 40.80 2.37
N HIS A 262 0.03 41.50 3.36
CA HIS A 262 -0.85 40.87 4.36
C HIS A 262 -2.17 40.39 3.73
N GLN A 263 -2.69 41.10 2.73
CA GLN A 263 -3.91 40.69 2.00
C GLN A 263 -3.67 39.40 1.22
N MET A 264 -2.55 39.31 0.48
CA MET A 264 -2.16 38.13 -0.28
C MET A 264 -2.05 36.90 0.62
N LEU A 265 -1.23 36.98 1.67
CA LEU A 265 -0.99 35.85 2.59
C LEU A 265 -2.26 35.43 3.32
N LYS A 266 -3.08 36.40 3.76
CA LYS A 266 -4.39 36.11 4.37
C LYS A 266 -5.34 35.46 3.36
N GLY A 267 -5.36 35.92 2.12
CA GLY A 267 -6.13 35.33 1.04
C GLY A 267 -5.76 33.86 0.85
N VAL A 268 -4.47 33.55 0.75
CA VAL A 268 -3.97 32.17 0.58
C VAL A 268 -4.29 31.30 1.78
N ALA A 269 -4.12 31.81 3.01
CA ALA A 269 -4.51 31.10 4.22
C ALA A 269 -6.01 30.76 4.24
N ILE A 270 -6.87 31.71 3.85
CA ILE A 270 -8.33 31.49 3.78
C ILE A 270 -8.68 30.46 2.70
N HIS A 271 -8.04 30.47 1.54
CA HIS A 271 -8.32 29.47 0.50
C HIS A 271 -7.82 28.07 0.90
N SER A 272 -6.71 28.00 1.63
CA SER A 272 -6.09 26.73 2.04
C SER A 272 -6.75 26.10 3.28
N PHE A 273 -7.21 26.91 4.24
CA PHE A 273 -7.74 26.43 5.53
C PHE A 273 -9.19 26.86 5.82
N ASN A 274 -9.82 27.63 4.94
CA ASN A 274 -11.09 28.33 5.18
C ASN A 274 -11.00 29.48 6.18
N ALA A 275 -11.91 30.45 6.04
CA ALA A 275 -11.95 31.67 6.86
C ALA A 275 -12.13 31.38 8.35
N THR A 276 -12.83 30.31 8.70
CA THR A 276 -13.10 29.92 10.10
C THR A 276 -11.87 29.36 10.82
N ALA A 277 -10.87 28.87 10.08
CA ALA A 277 -9.66 28.32 10.67
C ALA A 277 -8.57 29.38 10.88
N VAL A 278 -8.73 30.56 10.28
CA VAL A 278 -7.73 31.64 10.30
C VAL A 278 -8.13 32.67 11.34
N VAL A 279 -7.28 32.82 12.36
CA VAL A 279 -7.42 33.84 13.40
C VAL A 279 -6.33 34.89 13.20
N ASN A 280 -6.65 36.15 13.47
CA ASN A 280 -5.66 37.24 13.49
C ASN A 280 -5.55 37.74 14.94
N PRO A 281 -4.66 37.15 15.78
CA PRO A 281 -4.50 37.58 17.17
C PRO A 281 -4.05 39.03 17.26
N ASN A 282 -3.12 39.43 16.37
CA ASN A 282 -2.64 40.79 16.23
C ASN A 282 -2.73 41.26 14.78
N VAL A 283 -2.52 42.56 14.58
CA VAL A 283 -2.52 43.21 13.25
C VAL A 283 -1.49 42.59 12.30
N ASN A 284 -0.31 42.26 12.84
CA ASN A 284 0.85 41.71 12.13
C ASN A 284 1.04 40.21 12.42
N SER A 285 0.03 39.50 12.91
CA SER A 285 0.10 38.04 13.05
C SER A 285 -1.16 37.36 12.52
N ILE A 286 -0.93 36.23 11.86
CA ILE A 286 -1.96 35.28 11.47
C ILE A 286 -1.67 33.99 12.24
N GLN A 287 -2.71 33.31 12.70
CA GLN A 287 -2.60 32.00 13.32
C GLN A 287 -3.64 31.08 12.68
N ILE A 288 -3.19 29.92 12.25
CA ILE A 288 -4.05 28.87 11.74
C ILE A 288 -4.40 27.95 12.90
N ASN A 289 -5.68 27.69 13.10
CA ASN A 289 -6.16 26.89 14.21
C ASN A 289 -5.57 25.46 14.13
N PRO A 290 -4.80 25.01 15.13
CA PRO A 290 -4.15 23.70 15.10
C PRO A 290 -5.16 22.54 15.03
N ASN A 291 -6.35 22.72 15.60
CA ASN A 291 -7.41 21.71 15.52
C ASN A 291 -7.90 21.51 14.08
N TYR A 292 -7.87 22.56 13.26
CA TYR A 292 -8.27 22.47 11.86
C TYR A 292 -7.19 21.76 11.02
N ILE A 293 -5.92 22.06 11.28
CA ILE A 293 -4.79 21.34 10.67
C ILE A 293 -4.89 19.84 11.00
N GLN A 294 -5.10 19.51 12.27
CA GLN A 294 -5.29 18.13 12.71
C GLN A 294 -6.49 17.47 11.99
N ALA A 295 -7.63 18.14 11.91
CA ALA A 295 -8.80 17.62 11.22
C ALA A 295 -8.54 17.35 9.72
N MET A 296 -7.82 18.24 9.03
CA MET A 296 -7.42 18.01 7.63
C MET A 296 -6.51 16.79 7.49
N VAL A 297 -5.55 16.62 8.40
CA VAL A 297 -4.65 15.45 8.40
C VAL A 297 -5.42 14.16 8.66
N GLU A 298 -6.34 14.15 9.62
CA GLU A 298 -7.18 12.99 9.93
C GLU A 298 -8.07 12.59 8.74
N GLN A 299 -8.63 13.59 8.04
CA GLN A 299 -9.44 13.36 6.85
C GLN A 299 -8.63 12.84 5.68
N TYR A 300 -7.45 13.41 5.44
CA TYR A 300 -6.51 12.90 4.44
C TYR A 300 -6.12 11.45 4.75
N ALA A 301 -5.74 11.16 6.00
CA ALA A 301 -5.38 9.83 6.44
C ALA A 301 -6.53 8.83 6.24
N ARG A 302 -7.77 9.23 6.53
CA ARG A 302 -8.96 8.40 6.31
C ARG A 302 -9.16 8.04 4.84
N ILE A 303 -9.02 9.02 3.94
CA ILE A 303 -9.17 8.78 2.50
C ILE A 303 -8.06 7.87 1.98
N MET A 304 -6.82 8.08 2.43
CA MET A 304 -5.66 7.29 2.00
C MET A 304 -5.65 5.86 2.55
N ARG A 305 -6.18 5.63 3.76
CA ARG A 305 -6.28 4.28 4.36
C ARG A 305 -7.42 3.44 3.79
N PHE A 306 -8.46 4.07 3.26
CA PHE A 306 -9.64 3.35 2.74
C PHE A 306 -9.30 2.24 1.72
N PRO A 307 -8.43 2.46 0.70
CA PRO A 307 -7.98 1.40 -0.19
C PRO A 307 -7.25 0.26 0.51
N VAL A 308 -6.44 0.55 1.54
CA VAL A 308 -5.71 -0.47 2.31
C VAL A 308 -6.70 -1.42 3.00
N ASP A 309 -7.72 -0.88 3.66
CA ASP A 309 -8.76 -1.65 4.33
C ASP A 309 -9.56 -2.51 3.33
N ASP A 310 -9.87 -1.96 2.15
CA ASP A 310 -10.56 -2.67 1.08
C ASP A 310 -9.71 -3.83 0.52
N PHE A 311 -8.42 -3.60 0.27
CA PHE A 311 -7.49 -4.65 -0.15
C PHE A 311 -7.33 -5.73 0.91
N GLN A 312 -7.17 -5.36 2.19
CA GLN A 312 -7.08 -6.29 3.31
C GLN A 312 -8.33 -7.19 3.38
N SER A 313 -9.52 -6.60 3.24
CA SER A 313 -10.80 -7.33 3.22
C SER A 313 -10.87 -8.30 2.04
N LYS A 314 -10.50 -7.85 0.83
CA LYS A 314 -10.47 -8.69 -0.38
C LYS A 314 -9.48 -9.84 -0.29
N ILE A 315 -8.27 -9.60 0.24
CA ILE A 315 -7.26 -10.64 0.49
C ILE A 315 -7.83 -11.69 1.45
N ASN A 316 -8.35 -11.25 2.61
CA ASN A 316 -8.89 -12.15 3.62
C ASN A 316 -10.05 -12.99 3.08
N SER A 317 -10.99 -12.38 2.33
CA SER A 317 -12.10 -13.10 1.71
C SER A 317 -11.62 -14.19 0.75
N ARG A 318 -10.67 -13.88 -0.14
CA ARG A 318 -10.19 -14.84 -1.14
C ARG A 318 -9.33 -15.95 -0.53
N LEU A 319 -8.54 -15.63 0.49
CA LEU A 319 -7.78 -16.62 1.24
C LEU A 319 -8.72 -17.59 1.96
N ASN A 320 -9.74 -17.08 2.64
CA ASN A 320 -10.74 -17.91 3.32
C ASN A 320 -11.50 -18.82 2.34
N ASP A 321 -11.87 -18.31 1.16
CA ASP A 321 -12.52 -19.11 0.13
C ASP A 321 -11.61 -20.24 -0.39
N SER A 322 -10.32 -19.97 -0.59
CA SER A 322 -9.32 -20.96 -0.98
C SER A 322 -9.12 -22.02 0.11
N GLU A 323 -8.95 -21.59 1.37
CA GLU A 323 -8.76 -22.46 2.53
C GLU A 323 -9.96 -23.39 2.71
N ARG A 324 -11.19 -22.86 2.60
CA ARG A 324 -12.42 -23.65 2.68
C ARG A 324 -12.44 -24.76 1.62
N GLN A 325 -12.04 -24.48 0.39
CA GLN A 325 -11.99 -25.50 -0.66
C GLN A 325 -10.93 -26.58 -0.34
N GLN A 326 -9.79 -26.19 0.22
CA GLN A 326 -8.74 -27.12 0.60
C GLN A 326 -9.15 -28.02 1.76
N ILE A 327 -9.84 -27.48 2.77
CA ILE A 327 -10.38 -28.26 3.89
C ILE A 327 -11.34 -29.34 3.36
N ILE A 328 -12.30 -28.95 2.51
CA ILE A 328 -13.24 -29.90 1.90
C ILE A 328 -12.49 -30.98 1.11
N ALA A 329 -11.49 -30.61 0.33
CA ALA A 329 -10.68 -31.57 -0.45
C ALA A 329 -9.92 -32.53 0.47
N LYS A 330 -9.34 -32.01 1.55
CA LYS A 330 -8.61 -32.79 2.54
C LYS A 330 -9.51 -33.80 3.24
N GLU A 331 -10.69 -33.39 3.71
CA GLU A 331 -11.66 -34.26 4.37
C GLU A 331 -12.13 -35.38 3.43
N ASN A 332 -12.43 -35.05 2.18
CA ASN A 332 -12.83 -36.02 1.16
C ASN A 332 -11.76 -37.10 0.90
N ILE A 333 -10.49 -36.67 0.75
CA ILE A 333 -9.36 -37.57 0.53
C ILE A 333 -9.09 -38.42 1.78
N GLN A 334 -9.14 -37.83 2.97
CA GLN A 334 -8.93 -38.54 4.24
C GLN A 334 -10.02 -39.57 4.52
N SER A 335 -11.29 -39.25 4.24
CA SER A 335 -12.40 -40.19 4.37
C SER A 335 -12.25 -41.42 3.46
N MET A 336 -11.73 -41.22 2.24
CA MET A 336 -11.46 -42.35 1.35
C MET A 336 -10.25 -43.16 1.81
N LYS A 337 -9.19 -42.49 2.26
CA LYS A 337 -8.01 -43.16 2.81
C LYS A 337 -8.40 -44.08 3.99
N SER A 338 -9.17 -43.56 4.94
CA SER A 338 -9.66 -44.35 6.07
C SER A 338 -10.55 -45.52 5.62
N THR A 339 -11.44 -45.30 4.64
CA THR A 339 -12.27 -46.37 4.06
C THR A 339 -11.41 -47.48 3.44
N LEU A 340 -10.38 -47.12 2.67
CA LEU A 340 -9.44 -48.08 2.07
C LEU A 340 -8.60 -48.81 3.12
N ASP A 341 -8.20 -48.13 4.19
CA ASP A 341 -7.46 -48.74 5.31
C ASP A 341 -8.35 -49.74 6.07
N THR A 342 -9.61 -49.39 6.35
CA THR A 342 -10.59 -50.32 6.94
C THR A 342 -10.82 -51.52 6.03
N LEU A 343 -11.00 -51.31 4.72
CA LEU A 343 -11.10 -52.42 3.77
C LEU A 343 -9.86 -53.31 3.87
N SER A 344 -8.66 -52.74 3.78
CA SER A 344 -7.39 -53.48 3.90
C SER A 344 -7.29 -54.29 5.20
N GLN A 345 -7.75 -53.74 6.33
CA GLN A 345 -7.79 -54.44 7.62
C GLN A 345 -8.79 -55.60 7.62
N VAL A 346 -10.01 -55.39 7.08
CA VAL A 346 -11.03 -56.44 6.95
C VAL A 346 -10.53 -57.58 6.05
N TYR A 347 -9.84 -57.26 4.94
CA TYR A 347 -9.19 -58.25 4.08
C TYR A 347 -8.06 -59.01 4.77
N SER A 348 -7.29 -58.34 5.63
CA SER A 348 -6.20 -58.98 6.39
C SER A 348 -6.69 -59.92 7.49
N HIS A 349 -7.98 -59.88 7.84
CA HIS A 349 -8.56 -60.74 8.87
C HIS A 349 -8.97 -62.11 8.27
N PRO A 350 -8.38 -63.23 8.71
CA PRO A 350 -8.58 -64.55 8.06
C PRO A 350 -10.04 -65.04 8.03
N ARG A 351 -10.86 -64.60 8.97
CA ARG A 351 -12.28 -64.99 9.10
C ARG A 351 -13.24 -64.17 8.25
N LEU A 352 -12.84 -62.96 7.83
CA LEU A 352 -13.68 -62.03 7.07
C LEU A 352 -13.27 -61.92 5.60
N SER A 353 -12.03 -62.29 5.27
CA SER A 353 -11.51 -62.39 3.90
C SER A 353 -12.41 -63.21 2.94
N PRO A 354 -13.02 -64.33 3.32
CA PRO A 354 -13.86 -65.12 2.41
C PRO A 354 -15.15 -64.44 1.93
N LEU A 355 -15.67 -63.46 2.70
CA LEU A 355 -16.87 -62.70 2.34
C LEU A 355 -16.60 -61.66 1.24
N LEU A 356 -15.32 -61.40 0.98
CA LEU A 356 -14.83 -60.42 0.02
C LEU A 356 -14.05 -61.08 -1.12
N LEU A 357 -14.03 -62.41 -1.20
CA LEU A 357 -13.50 -63.15 -2.35
C LEU A 357 -14.61 -63.34 -3.39
N PRO A 358 -14.27 -63.29 -4.69
CA PRO A 358 -15.24 -63.51 -5.75
C PRO A 358 -15.71 -64.97 -5.74
N THR A 359 -16.90 -65.23 -5.22
CA THR A 359 -17.64 -66.42 -5.66
C THR A 359 -18.09 -66.16 -7.10
N ARG A 360 -17.96 -67.18 -7.96
CA ARG A 360 -18.13 -67.13 -9.43
C ARG A 360 -19.43 -66.48 -9.93
N ASN A 361 -20.44 -66.35 -9.06
CA ASN A 361 -21.73 -65.73 -9.36
C ASN A 361 -21.80 -64.23 -9.01
N LEU A 362 -20.96 -63.71 -8.10
CA LEU A 362 -20.97 -62.29 -7.70
C LEU A 362 -20.14 -61.38 -8.61
N THR A 363 -19.26 -61.94 -9.44
CA THR A 363 -18.56 -61.21 -10.52
C THR A 363 -19.51 -60.67 -11.60
N MET A 364 -20.68 -61.29 -11.80
CA MET A 364 -21.71 -60.79 -12.73
C MET A 364 -22.39 -59.51 -12.25
N PHE A 365 -22.34 -59.19 -10.95
CA PHE A 365 -23.04 -58.03 -10.36
C PHE A 365 -22.15 -56.78 -10.20
N GLY A 366 -20.95 -56.76 -10.79
CA GLY A 366 -20.10 -55.55 -10.84
C GLY A 366 -19.44 -55.13 -9.51
N PHE A 367 -19.71 -55.84 -8.41
CA PHE A 367 -19.23 -55.51 -7.07
C PHE A 367 -17.69 -55.51 -6.96
N PHE A 368 -17.02 -56.43 -7.68
CA PHE A 368 -15.56 -56.58 -7.64
C PHE A 368 -14.78 -55.60 -8.51
N ARG A 369 -15.43 -54.83 -9.39
CA ARG A 369 -14.75 -53.74 -10.10
C ARG A 369 -14.25 -52.66 -9.15
N GLY A 370 -14.98 -52.39 -8.06
CA GLY A 370 -14.58 -51.44 -7.02
C GLY A 370 -13.41 -51.93 -6.18
N VAL A 371 -13.31 -53.24 -5.93
CA VAL A 371 -12.22 -53.85 -5.13
C VAL A 371 -10.92 -53.93 -5.92
N VAL A 372 -10.98 -54.37 -7.18
CA VAL A 372 -9.82 -54.39 -8.09
C VAL A 372 -9.29 -52.96 -8.34
N ALA A 373 -10.19 -51.99 -8.48
CA ALA A 373 -9.82 -50.57 -8.57
C ALA A 373 -9.23 -50.04 -7.24
N ALA A 374 -9.67 -50.55 -6.09
CA ALA A 374 -9.20 -50.11 -4.78
C ALA A 374 -7.74 -50.48 -4.48
N PHE A 375 -7.32 -51.69 -4.89
CA PHE A 375 -6.00 -52.24 -4.62
C PHE A 375 -5.00 -52.09 -5.77
N GLY A 376 -5.44 -51.63 -6.94
CA GLY A 376 -4.63 -51.61 -8.15
C GLY A 376 -4.58 -52.98 -8.83
N HIS A 377 -4.52 -52.98 -10.16
CA HIS A 377 -4.63 -54.21 -10.94
C HIS A 377 -3.50 -55.20 -10.64
N ASN A 378 -2.26 -54.72 -10.47
CA ASN A 378 -1.11 -55.60 -10.23
C ASN A 378 -1.08 -56.21 -8.81
N ASP A 379 -1.50 -55.46 -7.79
CA ASP A 379 -1.52 -55.92 -6.39
C ASP A 379 -2.72 -56.87 -6.13
N PHE A 380 -3.82 -56.69 -6.87
CA PHE A 380 -4.95 -57.63 -6.85
C PHE A 380 -4.58 -58.96 -7.52
N TYR A 381 -4.07 -58.97 -8.75
CA TYR A 381 -3.85 -60.24 -9.45
C TYR A 381 -2.69 -61.06 -8.85
N SER A 382 -1.65 -60.42 -8.33
CA SER A 382 -0.54 -61.10 -7.65
C SER A 382 -0.95 -61.77 -6.33
N ARG A 383 -1.91 -61.20 -5.59
CA ARG A 383 -2.37 -61.75 -4.30
C ARG A 383 -3.57 -62.67 -4.42
N PHE A 384 -4.41 -62.51 -5.44
CA PHE A 384 -5.69 -63.22 -5.57
C PHE A 384 -5.73 -64.28 -6.67
N LEU A 385 -4.79 -64.28 -7.63
CA LEU A 385 -4.76 -65.22 -8.77
C LEU A 385 -3.41 -65.93 -8.98
N ALA A 386 -2.41 -65.70 -8.13
CA ALA A 386 -1.24 -66.57 -8.09
C ALA A 386 -1.71 -67.98 -7.63
N PRO A 387 -1.49 -69.02 -8.44
CA PRO A 387 -2.24 -70.25 -8.32
C PRO A 387 -1.79 -71.06 -7.11
N THR A 388 -2.77 -71.57 -6.38
CA THR A 388 -2.76 -72.89 -5.76
C THR A 388 -2.22 -73.93 -6.77
N VAL A 389 -0.90 -74.16 -6.78
CA VAL A 389 -0.28 -75.30 -7.45
C VAL A 389 0.31 -76.20 -6.37
N GLN A 390 -0.47 -77.24 -6.07
CA GLN A 390 -0.07 -78.62 -5.76
C GLN A 390 0.86 -78.87 -4.55
N THR A 391 0.24 -79.43 -3.51
CA THR A 391 0.83 -80.55 -2.75
C THR A 391 -0.29 -81.56 -2.45
N GLU A 392 -0.66 -82.36 -3.45
CA GLU A 392 -1.26 -83.67 -3.23
C GLU A 392 -0.15 -84.72 -3.29
N HIS A 393 -0.03 -85.45 -2.17
CA HIS A 393 0.60 -86.74 -1.92
C HIS A 393 1.54 -87.38 -2.96
N ASP A 394 2.75 -87.69 -2.51
CA ASP A 394 3.38 -89.00 -2.75
C ASP A 394 4.08 -89.50 -1.47
N THR A 395 3.74 -90.73 -1.12
CA THR A 395 4.26 -91.59 -0.04
C THR A 395 5.76 -91.92 -0.19
N PRO A 396 6.50 -92.16 0.91
CA PRO A 396 7.75 -92.92 0.85
C PRO A 396 7.60 -94.27 1.57
N ASP A 397 7.65 -95.38 0.81
CA ASP A 397 8.07 -96.69 1.33
C ASP A 397 9.55 -96.91 0.97
N GLU A 398 10.35 -97.11 2.02
CA GLU A 398 11.54 -97.96 2.17
C GLU A 398 12.41 -98.30 0.93
N ASN A 399 13.67 -97.86 0.92
CA ASN A 399 14.80 -98.65 1.47
C ASN A 399 16.21 -98.09 1.17
N LEU A 400 17.08 -98.24 2.18
CA LEU A 400 18.53 -98.52 2.14
C LEU A 400 19.52 -97.42 1.67
N ASN A 401 20.25 -96.83 2.62
CA ASN A 401 21.48 -97.49 3.11
C ASN A 401 22.04 -96.85 4.40
N ASP A 402 22.40 -97.76 5.30
CA ASP A 402 23.16 -97.58 6.53
C ASP A 402 24.58 -97.03 6.29
N HIS A 403 25.03 -96.13 7.17
CA HIS A 403 26.15 -96.42 8.08
C HIS A 403 26.41 -95.22 9.00
N GLU A 404 26.11 -95.36 10.29
CA GLU A 404 27.05 -94.97 11.36
C GLU A 404 26.72 -95.69 12.69
N PHE A 405 27.56 -96.70 12.96
CA PHE A 405 28.07 -97.18 14.24
C PHE A 405 27.37 -96.82 15.56
N ARG A 406 26.82 -97.87 16.19
CA ARG A 406 27.15 -98.22 17.58
C ARG A 406 27.47 -99.72 17.67
N GLN A 407 28.71 -99.97 18.11
CA GLN A 407 29.41 -101.22 18.46
C GLN A 407 29.84 -102.16 17.35
#